data_AF-A0A2N2FFA7-F1
#
_entry.id   AF-A0A2N2FFA7-F1
#
_cell.length_a   1.000
_cell.length_b   1.000
_cell.length_c   1.000
_cell.angle_alpha   90.00
_cell.angle_beta   90.00
_cell.angle_gamma   90.00
#
_symmetry.space_group_name_H-M   'P 1'
#
loop_
_entity.id
_entity.type
_entity.pdbx_description
1 polymer ?
#
loop_
_entity_poly.entity_id
_entity_poly.type
_entity_poly.pdbx_seq_one_letter_code
_entity_poly.pdbx_strand_id
1 'polypeptide(L)' 'ILKSDKNLSFGERKMMDTAKNLLVKEISVATNAQESEVEHNLQKIFTVQ' A
#
# COMPACT_ATOMS: atom_id res chain seq x y z
N ILE A 1 -9.56 18.14 -2.94
CA ILE A 1 -9.98 17.84 -1.56
C ILE A 1 -11.34 17.13 -1.62
N LEU A 2 -11.37 15.93 -2.21
CA LEU A 2 -12.61 15.14 -2.31
C LEU A 2 -12.56 14.07 -1.22
N LYS A 3 -13.16 14.40 -0.08
CA LYS A 3 -13.69 13.45 0.92
C LYS A 3 -12.76 12.26 1.22
N SER A 4 -11.70 12.52 1.98
CA SER A 4 -10.88 11.49 2.66
C SER A 4 -11.63 10.74 3.78
N ASP A 5 -12.96 10.71 3.75
CA ASP A 5 -13.83 10.42 4.91
C ASP A 5 -14.89 9.35 4.63
N LYS A 6 -14.75 8.60 3.54
CA LYS A 6 -15.45 7.30 3.43
C LYS A 6 -14.55 6.26 4.09
N ASN A 7 -14.86 5.92 5.35
CA ASN A 7 -14.38 4.70 5.96
C ASN A 7 -14.65 3.55 4.98
N LEU A 8 -13.60 3.01 4.36
CA LEU A 8 -13.67 1.84 3.49
C LEU A 8 -14.53 0.78 4.19
N SER A 9 -15.43 0.12 3.45
CA SER A 9 -16.11 -1.05 3.99
C SER A 9 -15.09 -2.15 4.33
N PHE A 10 -15.51 -3.14 5.12
CA PHE A 10 -14.63 -4.26 5.46
C PHE A 10 -14.04 -4.95 4.20
N GLY A 11 -14.86 -5.10 3.15
CA GLY A 11 -14.42 -5.69 1.89
C GLY A 11 -13.40 -4.82 1.16
N GLU A 12 -13.63 -3.51 1.12
CA GLU A 12 -12.72 -2.56 0.46
C GLU A 12 -11.38 -2.46 1.21
N ARG A 13 -11.38 -2.44 2.56
CA ARG A 13 -10.14 -2.52 3.35
C ARG A 13 -9.37 -3.78 3.05
N LYS A 14 -10.04 -4.95 3.10
CA LYS A 14 -9.39 -6.23 2.82
C LYS A 14 -8.82 -6.30 1.41
N MET A 15 -9.52 -5.76 0.42
CA MET A 15 -9.04 -5.67 -0.96
C MET A 15 -7.81 -4.75 -1.07
N MET A 16 -7.85 -3.59 -0.40
CA MET A 16 -6.72 -2.66 -0.36
C MET A 16 -5.49 -3.27 0.31
N ASP A 17 -5.66 -3.94 1.45
CA ASP A 17 -4.58 -4.64 2.15
C ASP A 17 -3.96 -5.73 1.26
N THR A 18 -4.82 -6.50 0.56
CA THR A 18 -4.35 -7.54 -0.37
C THR A 18 -3.56 -6.94 -1.53
N ALA A 19 -4.08 -5.87 -2.14
CA ALA A 19 -3.41 -5.18 -3.24
C ALA A 19 -2.08 -4.57 -2.80
N LYS A 20 -2.02 -3.97 -1.61
CA LYS A 20 -0.79 -3.41 -1.04
C LYS A 20 0.27 -4.49 -0.82
N ASN A 21 -0.11 -5.64 -0.27
CA ASN A 21 0.81 -6.75 -0.03
C ASN A 21 1.37 -7.31 -1.34
N LEU A 22 0.53 -7.47 -2.36
CA LEU A 22 0.97 -7.90 -3.69
C LEU A 22 1.96 -6.89 -4.29
N LEU A 23 1.64 -5.59 -4.22
CA LEU A 23 2.49 -4.53 -4.75
C LEU A 23 3.88 -4.51 -4.07
N VAL A 24 3.93 -4.64 -2.75
CA VAL A 24 5.20 -4.72 -2.01
C VAL A 24 6.03 -5.92 -2.46
N LYS A 25 5.38 -7.08 -2.64
CA LYS A 25 6.04 -8.32 -3.04
C LYS A 25 6.61 -8.26 -4.45
N GLU A 26 5.84 -7.77 -5.41
CA GLU A 26 6.29 -7.62 -6.80
C GLU A 26 7.47 -6.65 -6.91
N ILE A 27 7.42 -5.53 -6.19
CA ILE A 27 8.53 -4.56 -6.17
C ILE A 27 9.76 -5.16 -5.48
N SER A 28 9.60 -5.81 -4.34
CA SER A 28 10.70 -6.48 -3.61
C SER A 28 11.44 -7.47 -4.49
N VAL A 29 10.71 -8.29 -5.25
CA VAL A 29 11.28 -9.23 -6.22
C VAL A 29 11.96 -8.50 -7.38
N ALA A 30 11.32 -7.48 -7.94
CA ALA A 30 11.86 -6.72 -9.08
C ALA A 30 13.13 -5.94 -8.74
N THR A 31 13.27 -5.45 -7.49
CA THR A 31 14.40 -4.62 -7.07
C THR A 31 15.40 -5.37 -6.17
N ASN A 32 15.18 -6.65 -5.88
CA ASN A 32 15.95 -7.45 -4.92
C ASN A 32 16.15 -6.73 -3.57
N ALA A 33 15.12 -5.99 -3.13
CA ALA A 33 15.10 -5.22 -1.89
C ALA A 33 14.24 -5.93 -0.85
N GLN A 34 14.43 -5.63 0.44
CA GLN A 34 13.58 -6.21 1.47
C GLN A 34 12.17 -5.63 1.40
N GLU A 35 11.15 -6.48 1.62
CA GLU A 35 9.74 -6.05 1.66
C GLU A 35 9.51 -4.90 2.65
N SER A 36 10.22 -4.89 3.79
CA SER A 36 10.16 -3.83 4.80
C SER A 36 10.66 -2.47 4.29
N GLU A 37 11.72 -2.47 3.49
CA GLU A 37 12.27 -1.27 2.86
C GLU A 37 11.32 -0.74 1.79
N VAL A 38 10.79 -1.65 0.98
CA VAL A 38 9.79 -1.34 -0.05
C VAL A 38 8.52 -0.77 0.59
N GLU A 39 8.02 -1.38 1.67
CA GLU A 39 6.85 -0.88 2.40
C GLU A 39 7.11 0.50 3.01
N HIS A 40 8.29 0.73 3.60
CA HIS A 40 8.66 2.03 4.14
C HIS A 40 8.70 3.11 3.04
N ASN A 41 9.23 2.78 1.86
CA ASN A 41 9.25 3.68 0.71
C ASN A 41 7.84 3.93 0.16
N LEU A 42 7.00 2.89 0.06
CA LEU A 42 5.59 3.03 -0.32
C LEU A 42 4.85 3.94 0.67
N GLN A 43 5.03 3.76 1.98
CA GLN A 43 4.40 4.60 3.00
C GLN A 43 4.75 6.08 2.79
N LYS A 44 6.00 6.41 2.40
CA LYS A 44 6.42 7.79 2.07
C LYS A 44 5.77 8.36 0.81
N ILE A 45 5.54 7.52 -0.20
CA ILE A 45 4.91 7.94 -1.47
C ILE A 45 3.40 8.14 -1.29
N PHE A 46 2.76 7.23 -0.55
CA PHE A 46 1.33 7.27 -0.27
C PHE A 46 0.97 8.13 0.94
N THR A 47 1.93 8.80 1.60
CA THR A 47 1.64 9.90 2.54
C THR A 47 1.22 11.14 1.75
N VAL A 48 0.02 11.09 1.21
CA VAL A 48 -0.75 12.25 0.78
C VAL A 48 -1.82 12.51 1.84
N GLN A 49 -1.85 13.77 2.30
CA GLN A 49 -2.70 14.41 3.30
C GLN A 49 -4.21 14.13 3.16
#